data_AF-A0AA90QEF0-F1
#
_entry.id   AF-A0AA90QEF0-F1
#
_cell.length_a   1.000
_cell.length_b   1.000
_cell.length_c   1.000
_cell.angle_alpha   90.00
_cell.angle_beta   90.00
_cell.angle_gamma   90.00
#
_symmetry.space_group_name_H-M   'P 1'
#
loop_
_entity.id
_entity.type
_entity.pdbx_description
1 polymer ?
#
loop_
_entity_poly.entity_id
_entity_poly.type
_entity_poly.pdbx_seq_one_letter_code
_entity_poly.pdbx_strand_id
1 'polypeptide(L)'
;MPFKPPFRDYVRGDLMYGLAGPRLEYMKRIDFGAHTRATDLENAILDLGLTIDAYNIGDKPGLRPERTVRPPRNAEFLKAVGTGKYASVLGQETVFQRGEHAHKNALFRRKCKAGLEWALLRPSAGKPQPAVHFILDGLGELCNSDGTKSSDWSKVLGKNYQLPGICEETSGGGLPFEQKVRSITNAELRWIYRHRDNPLVAEGVQFWRDSTPVMPPWVLGATHMDPRADIAAWEAYRPRSAALHVLEDTVMAEAYPDELEQDGDVIMR
;
A
#
# COMPACT_ATOMS: atom_id res chain seq x y z
N MET A 1 2.18 10.48 18.07
CA MET A 1 2.15 9.53 16.94
C MET A 1 0.71 9.29 16.55
N PRO A 2 0.25 9.84 15.42
CA PRO A 2 -1.08 9.60 14.87
C PRO A 2 -1.07 8.22 14.18
N PHE A 3 -1.62 7.23 14.84
CA PHE A 3 -2.25 6.03 14.27
C PHE A 3 -3.31 5.66 15.30
N LYS A 4 -4.00 6.70 15.78
CA LYS A 4 -4.75 6.67 17.02
C LYS A 4 -6.22 6.50 16.69
N PRO A 5 -6.96 5.83 17.57
CA PRO A 5 -8.41 5.79 17.46
C PRO A 5 -9.02 7.20 17.41
N PRO A 6 -10.22 7.34 16.83
CA PRO A 6 -11.09 6.25 16.40
C PRO A 6 -10.63 5.63 15.08
N PHE A 7 -10.46 4.30 15.09
CA PHE A 7 -10.38 3.54 13.85
C PHE A 7 -11.78 3.52 13.26
N ARG A 8 -11.89 3.79 11.96
CA ARG A 8 -13.17 3.72 11.25
C ARG A 8 -13.23 2.50 10.37
N ASP A 9 -14.44 2.02 10.17
CA ASP A 9 -14.72 0.98 9.19
C ASP A 9 -14.40 1.46 7.78
N TYR A 10 -14.28 0.48 6.89
CA TYR A 10 -14.10 0.73 5.47
C TYR A 10 -15.26 1.58 4.93
N VAL A 11 -14.93 2.62 4.17
CA VAL A 11 -15.90 3.42 3.42
C VAL A 11 -15.55 3.34 1.94
N ARG A 12 -16.58 3.35 1.09
CA ARG A 12 -16.42 3.32 -0.36
C ARG A 12 -15.43 4.39 -0.82
N GLY A 13 -14.39 3.94 -1.52
CA GLY A 13 -13.32 4.79 -2.04
C GLY A 13 -12.01 4.69 -1.24
N ASP A 14 -12.01 4.04 -0.08
CA ASP A 14 -10.79 3.65 0.63
C ASP A 14 -10.02 2.55 -0.12
N LEU A 15 -8.73 2.44 0.17
CA LEU A 15 -7.83 1.46 -0.43
C LEU A 15 -7.43 0.38 0.58
N MET A 16 -7.33 -0.86 0.09
CA MET A 16 -6.84 -2.00 0.85
C MET A 16 -5.49 -2.49 0.36
N TYR A 17 -4.56 -2.57 1.30
CA TYR A 17 -3.19 -3.02 1.11
C TYR A 17 -2.92 -4.23 2.02
N GLY A 18 -1.95 -5.06 1.66
CA GLY A 18 -1.68 -6.31 2.38
C GLY A 18 -1.28 -7.44 1.44
N LEU A 19 -1.10 -8.64 2.00
CA LEU A 19 -0.92 -9.85 1.19
C LEU A 19 -2.23 -10.19 0.49
N ALA A 20 -2.16 -10.64 -0.77
CA ALA A 20 -3.36 -10.86 -1.59
C ALA A 20 -4.39 -11.81 -0.94
N GLY A 21 -3.95 -12.96 -0.43
CA GLY A 21 -4.83 -13.93 0.24
C GLY A 21 -5.52 -13.35 1.48
N PRO A 22 -4.76 -12.91 2.50
CA PRO A 22 -5.35 -12.32 3.69
C PRO A 22 -6.19 -11.07 3.44
N ARG A 23 -5.81 -10.23 2.47
CA ARG A 23 -6.62 -9.10 2.02
C ARG A 23 -7.97 -9.54 1.48
N LEU A 24 -8.01 -10.57 0.63
CA LEU A 24 -9.26 -11.13 0.11
C LEU A 24 -10.13 -11.73 1.21
N GLU A 25 -9.52 -12.44 2.18
CA GLU A 25 -10.26 -12.97 3.34
C GLU A 25 -10.86 -11.87 4.21
N TYR A 26 -10.13 -10.77 4.43
CA TYR A 26 -10.65 -9.59 5.13
C TYR A 26 -11.81 -8.95 4.37
N MET A 27 -11.68 -8.78 3.05
CA MET A 27 -12.75 -8.26 2.19
C MET A 27 -14.04 -9.10 2.27
N LYS A 28 -13.94 -10.43 2.33
CA LYS A 28 -15.12 -11.30 2.47
C LYS A 28 -15.91 -11.09 3.76
N ARG A 29 -15.26 -10.53 4.79
CA ARG A 29 -15.86 -10.31 6.12
C ARG A 29 -16.46 -8.92 6.27
N ILE A 30 -16.04 -7.96 5.46
CA ILE A 30 -16.62 -6.61 5.48
C ILE A 30 -17.86 -6.57 4.60
N ASP A 31 -18.89 -5.94 5.11
CA ASP A 31 -20.05 -5.56 4.31
C ASP A 31 -19.71 -4.35 3.42
N PHE A 32 -19.59 -4.57 2.12
CA PHE A 32 -19.45 -3.49 1.12
C PHE A 32 -20.81 -2.95 0.65
N GLY A 33 -21.91 -3.32 1.31
CA GLY A 33 -23.29 -3.06 0.89
C GLY A 33 -23.81 -4.15 -0.05
N ALA A 34 -24.72 -3.78 -0.97
CA ALA A 34 -25.52 -4.69 -1.81
C ALA A 34 -24.77 -5.65 -2.78
N HIS A 35 -23.46 -5.83 -2.64
CA HIS A 35 -22.61 -6.72 -3.46
C HIS A 35 -22.29 -8.02 -2.71
N THR A 36 -23.31 -8.68 -2.14
CA THR A 36 -23.13 -9.74 -1.13
C THR A 36 -22.92 -11.17 -1.67
N ARG A 37 -22.69 -11.39 -2.97
CA ARG A 37 -22.33 -12.73 -3.48
C ARG A 37 -20.83 -12.83 -3.80
N ALA A 38 -20.24 -14.00 -3.55
CA ALA A 38 -18.81 -14.24 -3.77
C ALA A 38 -18.34 -14.00 -5.23
N THR A 39 -19.21 -14.22 -6.22
CA THR A 39 -18.97 -13.88 -7.63
C THR A 39 -18.89 -12.37 -7.88
N ASP A 40 -19.40 -11.56 -6.96
CA ASP A 40 -19.40 -10.11 -7.04
C ASP A 40 -18.14 -9.51 -6.45
N LEU A 41 -17.32 -10.25 -5.68
CA LEU A 41 -16.15 -9.66 -5.02
C LEU A 41 -15.08 -9.22 -6.01
N GLU A 42 -14.76 -10.01 -7.04
CA GLU A 42 -13.82 -9.57 -8.08
C GLU A 42 -14.33 -8.33 -8.81
N ASN A 43 -15.63 -8.26 -9.08
CA ASN A 43 -16.24 -7.11 -9.74
C ASN A 43 -16.26 -5.91 -8.78
N ALA A 44 -16.59 -6.10 -7.51
CA ALA A 44 -16.56 -5.08 -6.47
C ALA A 44 -15.15 -4.52 -6.25
N ILE A 45 -14.11 -5.36 -6.29
CA ILE A 45 -12.71 -4.89 -6.21
C ILE A 45 -12.41 -3.87 -7.32
N LEU A 46 -12.92 -4.11 -8.52
CA LEU A 46 -12.71 -3.23 -9.67
C LEU A 46 -13.66 -2.01 -9.64
N ASP A 47 -14.95 -2.24 -9.44
CA ASP A 47 -16.02 -1.24 -9.48
C ASP A 47 -15.91 -0.24 -8.33
N LEU A 48 -15.45 -0.71 -7.17
CA LEU A 48 -15.21 0.13 -6.00
C LEU A 48 -13.76 0.64 -5.94
N GLY A 49 -12.85 0.08 -6.75
CA GLY A 49 -11.42 0.43 -6.69
C GLY A 49 -10.77 0.04 -5.36
N LEU A 50 -11.14 -1.10 -4.78
CA LEU A 50 -10.70 -1.50 -3.43
C LEU A 50 -9.19 -1.67 -3.31
N THR A 51 -8.50 -1.94 -4.41
CA THR A 51 -7.06 -2.18 -4.42
C THR A 51 -6.38 -1.34 -5.48
N ILE A 52 -5.13 -0.95 -5.23
CA ILE A 52 -4.35 -0.23 -6.23
C ILE A 52 -4.12 -1.05 -7.51
N ASP A 53 -4.23 -2.38 -7.43
CA ASP A 53 -4.16 -3.28 -8.58
C ASP A 53 -5.25 -2.97 -9.62
N ALA A 54 -6.42 -2.51 -9.18
CA ALA A 54 -7.55 -2.13 -10.03
C ALA A 54 -7.32 -0.83 -10.83
N TYR A 55 -6.40 0.03 -10.38
CA TYR A 55 -6.13 1.31 -11.04
C TYR A 55 -5.19 1.12 -12.24
N ASN A 56 -5.54 1.68 -13.38
CA ASN A 56 -4.73 1.60 -14.60
C ASN A 56 -3.66 2.71 -14.62
N ILE A 57 -2.49 2.38 -15.16
CA ILE A 57 -1.33 3.28 -15.34
C ILE A 57 -0.99 3.53 -16.82
N GLY A 58 -1.82 3.05 -17.75
CA GLY A 58 -1.61 3.23 -19.18
C GLY A 58 -2.92 3.27 -19.96
N ASP A 59 -2.82 3.56 -21.26
CA ASP A 59 -3.97 3.81 -22.15
C ASP A 59 -4.64 2.55 -22.68
N LYS A 60 -3.96 1.40 -22.61
CA LYS A 60 -4.57 0.13 -23.00
C LYS A 60 -5.63 -0.26 -21.97
N PRO A 61 -6.80 -0.78 -22.40
CA PRO A 61 -7.75 -1.42 -21.49
C PRO A 61 -6.95 -2.45 -20.68
N GLY A 62 -7.22 -2.56 -19.38
CA GLY A 62 -6.38 -3.30 -18.45
C GLY A 62 -6.17 -4.76 -18.85
N LEU A 63 -5.59 -5.57 -17.96
CA LEU A 63 -5.31 -7.00 -18.20
C LEU A 63 -6.48 -7.85 -18.70
N ARG A 64 -7.68 -7.31 -18.70
CA ARG A 64 -8.88 -7.85 -19.32
C ARG A 64 -9.39 -6.82 -20.34
N PRO A 65 -8.99 -6.90 -21.64
CA PRO A 65 -9.45 -5.96 -22.67
C PRO A 65 -10.97 -5.91 -22.81
N GLU A 66 -11.65 -6.99 -22.40
CA GLU A 66 -13.10 -7.12 -22.27
C GLU A 66 -13.72 -6.13 -21.25
N ARG A 67 -12.94 -5.59 -20.32
CA ARG A 67 -13.42 -4.78 -19.19
C ARG A 67 -13.03 -3.32 -19.36
N THR A 68 -13.99 -2.53 -19.83
CA THR A 68 -13.87 -1.07 -20.02
C THR A 68 -14.07 -0.26 -18.74
N VAL A 69 -14.55 -0.89 -17.67
CA VAL A 69 -14.85 -0.20 -16.40
C VAL A 69 -13.54 0.19 -15.70
N ARG A 70 -13.38 1.49 -15.49
CA ARG A 70 -12.28 2.07 -14.71
C ARG A 70 -12.77 2.33 -13.28
N PRO A 71 -11.91 2.18 -12.27
CA PRO A 71 -12.26 2.59 -10.91
C PRO A 71 -12.70 4.07 -10.86
N PRO A 72 -13.61 4.46 -9.96
CA PRO A 72 -14.23 5.80 -9.93
C PRO A 72 -13.24 6.97 -9.86
N ARG A 73 -12.00 6.74 -9.42
CA ARG A 73 -10.95 7.77 -9.25
C ARG A 73 -9.71 7.55 -10.12
N ASN A 74 -9.83 6.74 -11.18
CA ASN A 74 -8.66 6.41 -12.01
C ASN A 74 -8.03 7.64 -12.69
N ALA A 75 -8.85 8.61 -13.12
CA ALA A 75 -8.34 9.83 -13.75
C ALA A 75 -7.53 10.70 -12.78
N GLU A 76 -8.00 10.83 -11.53
CA GLU A 76 -7.27 11.53 -10.46
C GLU A 76 -5.94 10.85 -10.16
N PHE A 77 -5.96 9.52 -10.04
CA PHE A 77 -4.75 8.73 -9.85
C PHE A 77 -3.75 8.96 -10.98
N LEU A 78 -4.17 8.84 -12.25
CA LEU A 78 -3.29 9.08 -13.41
C LEU A 78 -2.69 10.48 -13.40
N LYS A 79 -3.49 11.52 -13.13
CA LYS A 79 -3.02 12.92 -13.02
C LYS A 79 -1.97 13.06 -11.91
N ALA A 80 -2.22 12.45 -10.75
CA ALA A 80 -1.30 12.47 -9.62
C ALA A 80 0.02 11.74 -9.92
N VAL A 81 -0.04 10.55 -10.52
CA VAL A 81 1.17 9.80 -10.86
C VAL A 81 2.01 10.56 -11.90
N GLY A 82 1.38 11.18 -12.90
CA GLY A 82 2.08 11.84 -14.01
C GLY A 82 2.88 13.09 -13.66
N THR A 83 2.62 13.68 -12.50
CA THR A 83 3.30 14.89 -12.00
C THR A 83 4.30 14.61 -10.89
N GLY A 84 4.52 13.33 -10.55
CA GLY A 84 5.26 12.95 -9.34
C GLY A 84 6.52 12.13 -9.57
N LYS A 85 7.12 11.73 -8.45
CA LYS A 85 8.26 10.80 -8.35
C LYS A 85 8.05 9.49 -9.12
N TYR A 86 6.80 9.11 -9.34
CA TYR A 86 6.40 7.89 -10.02
C TYR A 86 5.89 8.09 -11.44
N ALA A 87 6.09 9.26 -12.06
CA ALA A 87 5.65 9.54 -13.44
C ALA A 87 6.17 8.51 -14.45
N SER A 88 7.37 7.97 -14.22
CA SER A 88 7.97 6.89 -15.03
C SER A 88 7.15 5.58 -15.09
N VAL A 89 6.12 5.44 -14.25
CA VAL A 89 5.21 4.30 -14.26
C VAL A 89 4.15 4.46 -15.35
N LEU A 90 3.83 5.69 -15.75
CA LEU A 90 2.82 5.94 -16.77
C LEU A 90 3.27 5.50 -18.15
N GLY A 91 2.34 4.97 -18.93
CA GLY A 91 2.57 4.52 -20.31
C GLY A 91 3.43 3.25 -20.41
N GLN A 92 3.93 2.72 -19.28
CA GLN A 92 4.61 1.44 -19.28
C GLN A 92 3.59 0.32 -19.40
N GLU A 93 3.78 -0.50 -20.43
CA GLU A 93 2.96 -1.67 -20.67
C GLU A 93 3.17 -2.71 -19.56
N THR A 94 2.09 -3.09 -18.89
CA THR A 94 2.06 -4.31 -18.07
C THR A 94 1.80 -5.54 -18.94
N VAL A 95 2.35 -5.61 -20.16
CA VAL A 95 2.12 -6.78 -21.01
C VAL A 95 2.83 -7.98 -20.40
N PHE A 96 2.08 -9.03 -20.12
CA PHE A 96 2.60 -10.25 -19.51
C PHE A 96 3.35 -11.11 -20.55
N GLN A 97 4.49 -10.64 -21.05
CA GLN A 97 5.40 -11.52 -21.81
C GLN A 97 6.18 -12.43 -20.84
N ARG A 98 6.17 -13.75 -21.04
CA ARG A 98 6.94 -14.70 -20.20
C ARG A 98 8.43 -14.32 -20.24
N GLY A 99 9.06 -14.11 -19.07
CA GLY A 99 10.50 -13.82 -18.96
C GLY A 99 10.87 -12.53 -18.22
N GLU A 100 10.01 -11.51 -18.18
CA GLU A 100 10.33 -10.19 -17.59
C GLU A 100 9.84 -9.98 -16.14
N HIS A 101 9.81 -11.03 -15.33
CA HIS A 101 9.19 -10.99 -13.99
C HIS A 101 9.81 -9.92 -13.06
N ALA A 102 11.12 -9.68 -13.15
CA ALA A 102 11.80 -8.70 -12.31
C ALA A 102 11.45 -7.24 -12.67
N HIS A 103 11.41 -6.90 -13.96
CA HIS A 103 11.03 -5.56 -14.43
C HIS A 103 9.59 -5.25 -14.04
N LYS A 104 8.70 -6.23 -14.21
CA LYS A 104 7.29 -6.14 -13.79
C LYS A 104 7.15 -5.90 -12.30
N ASN A 105 7.85 -6.66 -11.46
CA ASN A 105 7.81 -6.45 -10.01
C ASN A 105 8.30 -5.03 -9.65
N ALA A 106 9.34 -4.52 -10.29
CA ALA A 106 9.79 -3.15 -10.07
C ALA A 106 8.71 -2.11 -10.44
N LEU A 107 8.06 -2.27 -11.59
CA LEU A 107 6.97 -1.40 -12.04
C LEU A 107 5.76 -1.45 -11.08
N PHE A 108 5.30 -2.65 -10.72
CA PHE A 108 4.21 -2.84 -9.75
C PHE A 108 4.53 -2.20 -8.40
N ARG A 109 5.76 -2.37 -7.89
CA ARG A 109 6.18 -1.72 -6.64
C ARG A 109 6.20 -0.21 -6.73
N ARG A 110 6.48 0.37 -7.90
CA ARG A 110 6.38 1.83 -8.10
C ARG A 110 4.92 2.25 -8.17
N LYS A 111 4.08 1.55 -8.94
CA LYS A 111 2.62 1.77 -9.01
C LYS A 111 1.98 1.77 -7.62
N CYS A 112 2.28 0.76 -6.80
CA CYS A 112 1.66 0.63 -5.49
C CYS A 112 2.04 1.77 -4.53
N LYS A 113 3.30 2.21 -4.56
CA LYS A 113 3.75 3.38 -3.82
C LYS A 113 3.18 4.69 -4.35
N ALA A 114 2.99 4.79 -5.67
CA ALA A 114 2.30 5.91 -6.28
C ALA A 114 0.84 5.98 -5.81
N GLY A 115 0.20 4.82 -5.63
CA GLY A 115 -1.12 4.70 -5.01
C GLY A 115 -1.15 5.23 -3.57
N LEU A 116 -0.17 4.86 -2.75
CA LEU A 116 -0.05 5.37 -1.38
C LEU A 116 0.18 6.88 -1.34
N GLU A 117 1.09 7.40 -2.17
CA GLU A 117 1.35 8.83 -2.27
C GLU A 117 0.10 9.58 -2.75
N TRP A 118 -0.59 9.07 -3.76
CA TRP A 118 -1.82 9.68 -4.26
C TRP A 118 -2.92 9.70 -3.19
N ALA A 119 -3.16 8.57 -2.52
CA ALA A 119 -4.19 8.47 -1.50
C ALA A 119 -3.90 9.32 -0.26
N LEU A 120 -2.66 9.34 0.20
CA LEU A 120 -2.29 9.88 1.51
C LEU A 120 -1.65 11.27 1.47
N LEU A 121 -1.01 11.66 0.36
CA LEU A 121 -0.25 12.91 0.28
C LEU A 121 -0.79 13.88 -0.76
N ARG A 122 -1.81 13.50 -1.54
CA ARG A 122 -2.39 14.33 -2.60
C ARG A 122 -3.91 14.43 -2.44
N PRO A 123 -4.39 15.15 -1.41
CA PRO A 123 -5.81 15.37 -1.22
C PRO A 123 -6.40 16.02 -2.48
N SER A 124 -7.58 15.56 -2.88
CA SER A 124 -8.30 16.15 -4.02
C SER A 124 -9.22 17.23 -3.49
N ALA A 125 -9.12 18.45 -4.04
CA ALA A 125 -9.96 19.57 -3.63
C ALA A 125 -11.46 19.18 -3.69
N GLY A 126 -12.18 19.42 -2.58
CA GLY A 126 -13.60 19.13 -2.47
C GLY A 126 -13.98 17.65 -2.41
N LYS A 127 -13.03 16.71 -2.26
CA LYS A 127 -13.31 15.29 -2.08
C LYS A 127 -12.67 14.75 -0.80
N PRO A 128 -13.35 13.83 -0.10
CA PRO A 128 -12.77 13.19 1.07
C PRO A 128 -11.51 12.42 0.68
N GLN A 129 -10.49 12.54 1.53
CA GLN A 129 -9.27 11.78 1.37
C GLN A 129 -9.54 10.30 1.65
N PRO A 130 -9.10 9.37 0.77
CA PRO A 130 -9.31 7.95 1.00
C PRO A 130 -8.39 7.49 2.14
N ALA A 131 -8.92 6.67 3.05
CA ALA A 131 -8.08 5.96 4.00
C ALA A 131 -7.44 4.74 3.35
N VAL A 132 -6.33 4.31 3.94
CA VAL A 132 -5.60 3.10 3.58
C VAL A 132 -5.77 2.09 4.71
N HIS A 133 -6.45 0.98 4.43
CA HIS A 133 -6.58 -0.16 5.33
C HIS A 133 -5.47 -1.17 4.99
N PHE A 134 -4.51 -1.33 5.90
CA PHE A 134 -3.35 -2.19 5.70
C PHE A 134 -3.49 -3.48 6.51
N ILE A 135 -3.69 -4.59 5.80
CA ILE A 135 -3.90 -5.92 6.38
C ILE A 135 -2.54 -6.56 6.69
N LEU A 136 -2.28 -6.80 7.98
CA LEU A 136 -1.01 -7.34 8.50
C LEU A 136 -0.99 -8.86 8.62
N ASP A 137 -2.12 -9.52 8.39
CA ASP A 137 -2.26 -10.97 8.46
C ASP A 137 -1.27 -11.68 7.54
N GLY A 138 -0.52 -12.63 8.10
CA GLY A 138 0.52 -13.38 7.38
C GLY A 138 1.78 -12.56 7.06
N LEU A 139 1.87 -11.29 7.45
CA LEU A 139 3.12 -10.51 7.33
C LEU A 139 3.97 -10.66 8.59
N GLY A 140 5.22 -11.05 8.38
CA GLY A 140 6.14 -11.30 9.48
C GLY A 140 5.80 -12.56 10.26
N GLU A 141 4.77 -13.32 9.89
CA GLU A 141 4.47 -14.62 10.51
C GLU A 141 5.37 -15.70 9.90
N LEU A 142 5.98 -16.51 10.76
CA LEU A 142 6.65 -17.74 10.40
C LEU A 142 5.90 -18.92 11.02
N CYS A 143 5.59 -19.92 10.19
CA CYS A 143 5.15 -21.21 10.69
C CYS A 143 6.38 -22.04 11.04
N ASN A 144 6.53 -22.36 12.32
CA ASN A 144 7.54 -23.29 12.81
C ASN A 144 7.14 -24.73 12.43
N SER A 145 8.09 -25.66 12.49
CA SER A 145 7.86 -27.07 12.16
C SER A 145 6.86 -27.78 13.07
N ASP A 146 6.66 -27.27 14.28
CA ASP A 146 5.67 -27.75 15.25
C ASP A 146 4.26 -27.15 15.02
N GLY A 147 4.08 -26.34 13.97
CA GLY A 147 2.83 -25.66 13.65
C GLY A 147 2.59 -24.38 14.46
N THR A 148 3.49 -24.02 15.38
CA THR A 148 3.40 -22.74 16.08
C THR A 148 3.76 -21.59 15.15
N LYS A 149 3.17 -20.42 15.41
CA LYS A 149 3.49 -19.19 14.67
C LYS A 149 4.44 -18.33 15.50
N SER A 150 5.48 -17.80 14.87
CA SER A 150 6.38 -16.78 15.44
C SER A 150 6.40 -15.52 14.57
N SER A 151 6.84 -14.39 15.14
CA SER A 151 7.06 -13.16 14.37
C SER A 151 8.53 -12.99 13.98
N ASP A 152 8.78 -12.66 12.71
CA ASP A 152 10.08 -12.28 12.17
C ASP A 152 9.92 -11.15 11.14
N TRP A 153 9.84 -9.92 11.65
CA TRP A 153 9.83 -8.72 10.81
C TRP A 153 11.14 -8.46 10.10
N SER A 154 12.25 -9.08 10.51
CA SER A 154 13.53 -8.90 9.85
C SER A 154 13.46 -9.32 8.37
N LYS A 155 12.65 -10.34 8.04
CA LYS A 155 12.38 -10.78 6.67
C LYS A 155 11.58 -9.76 5.86
N VAL A 156 10.59 -9.12 6.49
CA VAL A 156 9.81 -8.03 5.89
C VAL A 156 10.74 -6.85 5.55
N LEU A 157 11.67 -6.53 6.44
CA LEU A 157 12.59 -5.41 6.31
C LEU A 157 13.74 -5.69 5.34
N GLY A 158 14.31 -6.90 5.39
CA GLY A 158 15.50 -7.36 4.65
C GLY A 158 15.29 -7.58 3.15
N LYS A 159 14.11 -7.28 2.61
CA LYS A 159 13.73 -7.51 1.18
C LYS A 159 13.81 -8.98 0.74
N ASN A 160 13.89 -9.92 1.68
CA ASN A 160 14.08 -11.36 1.44
C ASN A 160 12.87 -12.19 1.92
N TYR A 161 11.71 -11.58 2.11
CA TYR A 161 10.52 -12.32 2.53
C TYR A 161 10.11 -13.34 1.48
N GLN A 162 10.02 -14.60 1.92
CA GLN A 162 9.48 -15.73 1.17
C GLN A 162 8.09 -16.04 1.72
N LEU A 163 7.14 -16.34 0.83
CA LEU A 163 5.81 -16.76 1.24
C LEU A 163 5.87 -18.19 1.79
N PRO A 164 5.24 -18.47 2.96
CA PRO A 164 5.10 -19.83 3.46
C PRO A 164 4.44 -20.73 2.42
N GLY A 165 4.99 -21.93 2.17
CA GLY A 165 4.45 -22.91 1.23
C GLY A 165 5.03 -22.88 -0.19
N ILE A 166 5.95 -21.97 -0.50
CA ILE A 166 6.84 -22.11 -1.67
C ILE A 166 8.08 -22.85 -1.18
N CYS A 167 8.08 -24.18 -1.29
CA CYS A 167 9.15 -25.04 -0.76
C CYS A 167 10.52 -24.65 -1.33
N GLU A 168 11.47 -24.36 -0.44
CA GLU A 168 12.90 -24.29 -0.75
C GLU A 168 13.42 -25.72 -0.96
N GLU A 169 13.43 -26.21 -2.19
CA GLU A 169 14.39 -27.23 -2.59
C GLU A 169 15.59 -26.51 -3.21
N THR A 170 16.50 -25.98 -2.38
CA THR A 170 17.97 -25.95 -2.57
C THR A 170 18.62 -24.91 -1.65
N SER A 171 18.98 -25.34 -0.45
CA SER A 171 19.85 -24.61 0.46
C SER A 171 21.31 -24.69 -0.03
N GLY A 172 21.91 -23.59 -0.47
CA GLY A 172 23.38 -23.52 -0.63
C GLY A 172 23.93 -22.50 -1.62
N GLY A 173 23.16 -22.06 -2.61
CA GLY A 173 23.53 -20.97 -3.51
C GLY A 173 22.54 -19.84 -3.34
N GLY A 174 22.99 -18.58 -3.26
CA GLY A 174 22.06 -17.45 -3.22
C GLY A 174 21.03 -17.61 -4.34
N LEU A 175 19.75 -17.75 -3.97
CA LEU A 175 18.68 -18.05 -4.94
C LEU A 175 18.86 -17.14 -6.17
N PRO A 176 18.80 -17.70 -7.39
CA PRO A 176 18.88 -16.93 -8.63
C PRO A 176 18.02 -15.68 -8.50
N PHE A 177 18.48 -14.54 -9.05
CA PHE A 177 17.76 -13.28 -8.96
C PHE A 177 16.30 -13.41 -9.42
N GLU A 178 16.01 -14.35 -10.33
CA GLU A 178 14.66 -14.69 -10.79
C GLU A 178 13.73 -15.27 -9.70
N GLN A 179 14.26 -15.84 -8.61
CA GLN A 179 13.46 -16.45 -7.53
C GLN A 179 13.21 -15.51 -6.34
N LYS A 180 13.87 -14.35 -6.28
CA LYS A 180 13.60 -13.33 -5.25
C LYS A 180 12.34 -12.55 -5.61
N VAL A 181 11.17 -13.20 -5.51
CA VAL A 181 9.88 -12.54 -5.60
C VAL A 181 9.72 -11.65 -4.36
N ARG A 182 10.21 -10.42 -4.46
CA ARG A 182 10.03 -9.41 -3.41
C ARG A 182 8.55 -9.13 -3.30
N SER A 183 7.98 -9.40 -2.12
CA SER A 183 6.61 -8.99 -1.80
C SER A 183 6.46 -7.47 -2.00
N ILE A 184 5.51 -7.09 -2.84
CA ILE A 184 5.09 -5.71 -3.07
C ILE A 184 4.64 -5.10 -1.74
N THR A 185 3.91 -5.87 -0.94
CA THR A 185 3.42 -5.53 0.40
C THR A 185 4.53 -5.06 1.33
N ASN A 186 5.70 -5.69 1.29
CA ASN A 186 6.82 -5.24 2.13
C ASN A 186 7.38 -3.89 1.68
N ALA A 187 7.30 -3.57 0.38
CA ALA A 187 7.71 -2.27 -0.13
C ALA A 187 6.72 -1.16 0.22
N GLU A 188 5.44 -1.48 0.31
CA GLU A 188 4.36 -0.60 0.77
C GLU A 188 4.49 -0.31 2.27
N LEU A 189 4.64 -1.34 3.10
CA LEU A 189 4.76 -1.17 4.55
C LEU A 189 6.00 -0.35 4.95
N ARG A 190 7.15 -0.60 4.28
CA ARG A 190 8.35 0.24 4.46
C ARG A 190 8.19 1.64 3.88
N TRP A 191 7.29 1.85 2.91
CA TRP A 191 6.96 3.20 2.46
C TRP A 191 6.20 3.93 3.56
N ILE A 192 5.18 3.31 4.15
CA ILE A 192 4.39 3.90 5.25
C ILE A 192 5.30 4.21 6.44
N TYR A 193 6.14 3.25 6.86
CA TYR A 193 7.09 3.49 7.95
C TYR A 193 7.98 4.70 7.70
N ARG A 194 8.48 4.89 6.46
CA ARG A 194 9.35 6.04 6.14
C ARG A 194 8.63 7.39 6.19
N HIS A 195 7.30 7.42 6.06
CA HIS A 195 6.50 8.64 6.10
C HIS A 195 5.62 8.69 7.36
N ARG A 196 5.90 7.86 8.38
CA ARG A 196 5.08 7.74 9.60
C ARG A 196 5.00 9.03 10.42
N ASP A 197 5.95 9.93 10.23
CA ASP A 197 6.01 11.22 10.91
C ASP A 197 5.22 12.32 10.15
N ASN A 198 4.78 12.04 8.91
CA ASN A 198 3.89 12.93 8.18
C ASN A 198 2.44 12.77 8.69
N PRO A 199 1.78 13.84 9.16
CA PRO A 199 0.45 13.77 9.78
C PRO A 199 -0.61 13.19 8.84
N LEU A 200 -0.56 13.48 7.54
CA LEU A 200 -1.54 12.97 6.58
C LEU A 200 -1.44 11.44 6.40
N VAL A 201 -0.21 10.90 6.41
CA VAL A 201 -0.01 9.44 6.34
C VAL A 201 -0.45 8.78 7.64
N ALA A 202 -0.10 9.41 8.75
CA ALA A 202 -0.35 8.95 10.09
C ALA A 202 -1.87 8.88 10.41
N GLU A 203 -2.64 9.86 9.94
CA GLU A 203 -4.11 9.90 10.05
C GLU A 203 -4.81 9.06 8.97
N GLY A 204 -4.23 8.97 7.77
CA GLY A 204 -4.85 8.30 6.64
C GLY A 204 -4.66 6.78 6.58
N VAL A 205 -3.81 6.19 7.44
CA VAL A 205 -3.51 4.75 7.43
C VAL A 205 -4.03 4.07 8.69
N GLN A 206 -4.71 2.92 8.52
CA GLN A 206 -5.18 2.06 9.60
C GLN A 206 -4.64 0.64 9.39
N PHE A 207 -4.20 -0.02 10.46
CA PHE A 207 -3.70 -1.39 10.41
C PHE A 207 -4.73 -2.37 10.93
N TRP A 208 -4.79 -3.53 10.30
CA TRP A 208 -5.73 -4.59 10.64
C TRP A 208 -4.99 -5.92 10.80
N ARG A 209 -5.42 -6.70 11.79
CA ARG A 209 -4.97 -8.07 12.00
C ARG A 209 -6.14 -8.86 12.56
N ASP A 210 -6.37 -10.05 12.04
CA ASP A 210 -7.49 -10.91 12.42
C ASP A 210 -8.84 -10.16 12.37
N SER A 211 -8.99 -9.29 11.36
CA SER A 211 -10.16 -8.39 11.20
C SER A 211 -10.38 -7.37 12.33
N THR A 212 -9.39 -7.17 13.19
CA THR A 212 -9.42 -6.21 14.30
C THR A 212 -8.44 -5.07 14.00
N PRO A 213 -8.79 -3.81 14.26
CA PRO A 213 -7.85 -2.71 14.07
C PRO A 213 -6.74 -2.78 15.14
N VAL A 214 -5.51 -2.56 14.72
CA VAL A 214 -4.32 -2.65 15.58
C VAL A 214 -3.42 -1.43 15.40
N MET A 215 -2.52 -1.21 16.36
CA MET A 215 -1.45 -0.23 16.21
C MET A 215 -0.47 -0.66 15.10
N PRO A 216 0.26 0.27 14.48
CA PRO A 216 1.32 -0.06 13.53
C PRO A 216 2.39 -0.97 14.14
N PRO A 217 3.03 -1.87 13.36
CA PRO A 217 3.94 -2.90 13.88
C PRO A 217 5.23 -2.37 14.54
N TRP A 218 5.50 -1.06 14.45
CA TRP A 218 6.63 -0.39 15.11
C TRP A 218 6.23 0.31 16.43
N VAL A 219 5.01 0.09 16.93
CA VAL A 219 4.54 0.62 18.22
C VAL A 219 4.29 -0.53 19.20
N LEU A 220 4.60 -0.29 20.47
CA LEU A 220 4.36 -1.26 21.54
C LEU A 220 2.87 -1.64 21.63
N GLY A 221 2.60 -2.96 21.69
CA GLY A 221 1.25 -3.51 21.73
C GLY A 221 0.60 -3.74 20.36
N ALA A 222 1.34 -3.55 19.26
CA ALA A 222 0.82 -3.77 17.90
C ALA A 222 0.71 -5.25 17.49
N THR A 223 1.47 -6.14 18.10
CA THR A 223 1.51 -7.56 17.72
C THR A 223 1.27 -8.47 18.91
N HIS A 224 0.58 -9.58 18.67
CA HIS A 224 0.24 -10.58 19.68
C HIS A 224 1.39 -11.54 20.03
N MET A 225 2.55 -11.46 19.36
CA MET A 225 3.55 -12.53 19.39
C MET A 225 4.87 -12.16 20.10
N ASP A 226 5.50 -11.01 19.80
CA ASP A 226 6.57 -10.44 20.63
C ASP A 226 6.77 -8.94 20.29
N PRO A 227 6.15 -8.03 21.05
CA PRO A 227 6.25 -6.60 20.77
C PRO A 227 7.68 -6.04 20.81
N ARG A 228 8.60 -6.65 21.57
CA ARG A 228 9.95 -6.10 21.75
C ARG A 228 10.85 -6.41 20.55
N ALA A 229 10.84 -7.66 20.08
CA ALA A 229 11.60 -8.06 18.91
C ALA A 229 11.15 -7.29 17.65
N ASP A 230 9.83 -7.12 17.51
CA ASP A 230 9.22 -6.42 16.38
C ASP A 230 9.65 -4.95 16.32
N ILE A 231 9.57 -4.23 17.45
CA ILE A 231 10.04 -2.84 17.56
C ILE A 231 11.52 -2.75 17.24
N ALA A 232 12.35 -3.61 17.85
CA ALA A 232 13.79 -3.59 17.63
C ALA A 232 14.15 -3.79 16.15
N ALA A 233 13.41 -4.63 15.42
CA ALA A 233 13.60 -4.82 13.99
C ALA A 233 13.30 -3.53 13.20
N TRP A 234 12.17 -2.86 13.47
CA TRP A 234 11.81 -1.59 12.84
C TRP A 234 12.75 -0.44 13.22
N GLU A 235 13.20 -0.39 14.47
CA GLU A 235 14.20 0.56 14.94
C GLU A 235 15.58 0.32 14.33
N ALA A 236 15.94 -0.93 14.02
CA ALA A 236 17.17 -1.24 13.29
C ALA A 236 17.05 -0.95 11.77
N TYR A 237 15.82 -0.81 11.25
CA TYR A 237 15.60 -0.50 9.84
C TYR A 237 16.07 0.92 9.51
N ARG A 238 17.20 1.01 8.79
CA ARG A 238 17.76 2.27 8.27
C ARG A 238 17.43 2.39 6.78
N PRO A 239 16.38 3.16 6.41
CA PRO A 239 16.07 3.37 5.01
C PRO A 239 17.18 4.14 4.32
N ARG A 240 17.74 3.61 3.22
CA ARG A 240 18.79 4.28 2.42
C ARG A 240 18.42 5.72 2.02
N SER A 241 17.13 6.04 1.92
CA SER A 241 16.64 7.35 1.48
C SER A 241 16.43 8.36 2.61
N ALA A 242 16.56 8.00 3.90
CA ALA A 242 16.37 8.96 4.98
C ALA A 242 17.40 10.11 4.95
N ALA A 243 18.57 9.89 4.34
CA ALA A 243 19.55 10.94 4.12
C ALA A 243 19.15 11.96 3.02
N LEU A 244 18.16 11.65 2.17
CA LEU A 244 17.76 12.50 1.04
C LEU A 244 16.43 13.24 1.25
N HIS A 245 15.47 12.66 1.97
CA HIS A 245 14.11 13.21 2.08
C HIS A 245 14.02 14.53 2.86
N VAL A 246 14.95 14.79 3.78
CA VAL A 246 15.04 16.08 4.50
C VAL A 246 15.18 17.26 3.51
N LEU A 247 15.80 17.03 2.35
CA LEU A 247 15.97 18.06 1.32
C LEU A 247 14.74 18.18 0.40
N GLU A 248 14.05 17.09 0.06
CA GLU A 248 12.87 17.13 -0.82
C GLU A 248 11.64 17.74 -0.12
N ASP A 249 11.41 17.43 1.16
CA ASP A 249 10.24 17.94 1.90
C ASP A 249 10.33 19.45 2.16
N THR A 250 11.55 20.00 2.25
CA THR A 250 11.79 21.45 2.34
C THR A 250 11.39 22.15 1.04
N VAL A 251 11.68 21.57 -0.12
CA VAL A 251 11.38 22.15 -1.43
C VAL A 251 9.88 22.09 -1.77
N MET A 252 9.18 21.04 -1.35
CA MET A 252 7.73 20.92 -1.61
C MET A 252 6.89 21.85 -0.73
N ALA A 253 7.34 22.15 0.49
CA ALA A 253 6.72 23.17 1.34
C ALA A 253 6.90 24.59 0.78
N GLU A 254 7.99 24.86 0.07
CA GLU A 254 8.26 26.16 -0.59
C GLU A 254 7.58 26.31 -1.96
N ALA A 255 7.20 25.21 -2.63
CA ALA A 255 6.64 25.25 -3.99
C ALA A 255 5.12 25.51 -4.05
N TYR A 256 4.41 25.45 -2.92
CA TYR A 256 2.95 25.71 -2.84
C TYR A 256 2.53 26.54 -1.61
N PRO A 257 3.05 27.77 -1.42
CA PRO A 257 2.67 28.58 -0.26
C PRO A 257 1.28 29.22 -0.36
N ASP A 258 0.70 29.41 -1.56
CA ASP A 258 -0.33 30.45 -1.77
C ASP A 258 -1.68 30.02 -2.42
N GLU A 259 -2.13 28.76 -2.35
CA GLU A 259 -3.48 28.39 -2.84
C GLU A 259 -4.59 28.42 -1.75
N LEU A 260 -4.33 29.00 -0.56
CA LEU A 260 -5.29 28.99 0.56
C LEU A 260 -5.97 30.33 0.91
N GLU A 261 -5.71 31.44 0.23
CA GLU A 261 -6.44 32.69 0.47
C GLU A 261 -6.78 33.43 -0.82
N GLN A 262 -7.87 33.03 -1.48
CA GLN A 262 -8.56 33.90 -2.45
C GLN A 262 -10.01 33.45 -2.67
N ASP A 263 -10.80 33.48 -1.61
CA ASP A 263 -12.26 33.66 -1.72
C ASP A 263 -12.74 34.38 -0.47
N GLY A 264 -12.81 35.71 -0.59
CA GLY A 264 -13.22 36.64 0.45
C GLY A 264 -13.65 37.97 -0.17
N ASP A 265 -14.90 37.98 -0.64
CA ASP A 265 -15.80 39.13 -0.81
C ASP A 265 -15.32 40.34 -1.64
N VAL A 266 -15.61 40.27 -2.95
CA VAL A 266 -16.08 41.44 -3.70
C VAL A 266 -17.61 41.47 -3.62
N ILE A 267 -18.16 42.17 -2.62
CA ILE A 267 -19.51 42.74 -2.71
C ILE A 267 -19.36 44.26 -2.59
N MET A 268 -19.29 44.90 -3.77
CA MET A 268 -19.62 46.31 -3.95
C MET A 268 -21.08 46.40 -4.36
N ARG A 269 -21.95 46.83 -3.43
CA ARG A 269 -23.06 47.79 -3.61
C ARG A 269 -23.92 47.87 -2.36
#